data_AF-A0AAW5WZS9-F1
#
_entry.id   AF-A0AAW5WZS9-F1
#
_cell.length_a   1.000
_cell.length_b   1.000
_cell.length_c   1.000
_cell.angle_alpha   90.00
_cell.angle_beta   90.00
_cell.angle_gamma   90.00
#
_symmetry.space_group_name_H-M   'P 1'
#
loop_
_entity.id
_entity.type
_entity.pdbx_description
1 polymer ?
#
loop_
_entity_poly.entity_id
_entity_poly.type
_entity_poly.pdbx_seq_one_letter_code
_entity_poly.pdbx_strand_id
1 'polypeptide(L)'
;MYTKKKQQQVEDVLLTQIVVTSEANNIFKHDGKIYSSQSYNSGLDPDMSDFAVTFYEIIYNKKIIRDGQIINTDFAGDTINTGIYKKGQRKKVKLKNRHCLANFWAIPYIHGRKREKPKRDYLDSYLAFVEEKILIQDDNFKEYHDFSEFKLAQFIPEGINSNTLDSQEISIKDRAQLLAKSEIGKTLWQYFNEYCLF
;
A
#
# COMPACT_ATOMS: atom_id res chain seq x y z
N MET A 1 -0.31 26.99 -1.02
CA MET A 1 0.84 26.53 -0.21
C MET A 1 0.49 25.18 0.42
N TYR A 2 1.39 24.20 0.35
CA TYR A 2 1.25 22.90 1.03
C TYR A 2 1.86 23.05 2.44
N THR A 3 1.01 23.04 3.47
CA THR A 3 1.39 23.41 4.84
C THR A 3 1.44 22.19 5.75
N LYS A 4 2.02 22.32 6.95
CA LYS A 4 2.01 21.25 7.98
C LYS A 4 0.61 20.73 8.27
N LYS A 5 -0.41 21.61 8.26
CA LYS A 5 -1.82 21.20 8.42
C LYS A 5 -2.29 20.27 7.29
N LYS A 6 -1.91 20.58 6.05
CA LYS A 6 -2.24 19.74 4.89
C LYS A 6 -1.48 18.41 4.91
N GLN A 7 -0.24 18.40 5.37
CA GLN A 7 0.53 17.17 5.58
C GLN A 7 -0.16 16.27 6.60
N GLN A 8 -0.62 16.82 7.73
CA GLN A 8 -1.37 16.04 8.72
C GLN A 8 -2.67 15.46 8.15
N GLN A 9 -3.42 16.26 7.39
CA GLN A 9 -4.63 15.80 6.71
C GLN A 9 -4.36 14.61 5.77
N VAL A 10 -3.25 14.65 5.02
CA VAL A 10 -2.82 13.52 4.15
C VAL A 10 -2.45 12.31 4.99
N GLU A 11 -1.64 12.47 6.04
CA GLU A 11 -1.26 11.39 6.95
C GLU A 11 -2.48 10.68 7.55
N ASP A 12 -3.47 11.46 8.03
CA ASP A 12 -4.70 10.93 8.63
C ASP A 12 -5.50 10.09 7.62
N VAL A 13 -5.62 10.55 6.36
CA VAL A 13 -6.31 9.80 5.30
C VAL A 13 -5.53 8.54 4.92
N LEU A 14 -4.20 8.62 4.79
CA LEU A 14 -3.35 7.48 4.43
C LEU A 14 -3.44 6.34 5.46
N LEU A 15 -3.66 6.67 6.74
CA LEU A 15 -3.82 5.73 7.85
C LEU A 15 -5.27 5.28 8.10
N THR A 16 -6.24 5.88 7.41
CA THR A 16 -7.65 5.55 7.57
C THR A 16 -7.97 4.21 6.92
N GLN A 17 -8.76 3.38 7.60
CA GLN A 17 -9.18 2.08 7.08
C GLN A 17 -10.10 2.24 5.86
N ILE A 18 -9.84 1.41 4.84
CA ILE A 18 -10.62 1.30 3.62
C ILE A 18 -11.59 0.12 3.72
N VAL A 19 -12.80 0.32 3.22
CA VAL A 19 -13.85 -0.68 3.08
C VAL A 19 -14.37 -0.63 1.65
N VAL A 20 -14.44 -1.79 0.98
CA VAL A 20 -15.11 -1.86 -0.33
C VAL A 20 -16.61 -1.98 -0.11
N THR A 21 -17.37 -1.22 -0.88
CA THR A 21 -18.82 -1.33 -0.93
C THR A 21 -19.31 -1.36 -2.36
N SER A 22 -20.36 -2.13 -2.62
CA SER A 22 -21.12 -2.11 -3.88
C SER A 22 -22.30 -1.14 -3.83
N GLU A 23 -22.57 -0.52 -2.67
CA GLU A 23 -23.78 0.28 -2.43
C GLU A 23 -23.65 1.72 -2.95
N ALA A 24 -22.44 2.17 -3.25
CA ALA A 24 -22.18 3.51 -3.77
C ALA A 24 -21.07 3.47 -4.82
N ASN A 25 -21.31 4.13 -5.95
CA ASN A 25 -20.31 4.31 -7.01
C ASN A 25 -19.29 5.43 -6.69
N ASN A 26 -19.17 5.84 -5.42
CA ASN A 26 -18.41 7.00 -4.99
C ASN A 26 -17.50 6.67 -3.81
N ILE A 27 -16.43 7.46 -3.65
CA ILE A 27 -15.55 7.43 -2.48
C ILE A 27 -16.09 8.40 -1.43
N PHE A 28 -16.24 7.94 -0.18
CA PHE A 28 -16.72 8.78 0.91
C PHE A 28 -16.20 8.32 2.27
N LYS A 29 -16.24 9.20 3.27
CA LYS A 29 -15.86 8.90 4.65
C LYS A 29 -17.11 8.74 5.53
N HIS A 30 -17.20 7.65 6.27
CA HIS A 30 -18.27 7.39 7.23
C HIS A 30 -17.73 6.56 8.41
N ASP A 31 -18.13 6.91 9.63
CA ASP A 31 -17.74 6.22 10.87
C ASP A 31 -16.21 5.97 10.98
N GLY A 32 -15.42 6.98 10.66
CA GLY A 32 -13.96 6.92 10.72
C GLY A 32 -13.30 5.98 9.70
N LYS A 33 -14.03 5.55 8.66
CA LYS A 33 -13.53 4.71 7.57
C LYS A 33 -13.80 5.35 6.22
N ILE A 34 -13.02 4.96 5.22
CA ILE A 34 -13.21 5.36 3.82
C ILE A 34 -13.86 4.20 3.09
N TYR A 35 -14.97 4.49 2.44
CA TYR A 35 -15.71 3.57 1.60
C TYR A 35 -15.40 3.88 0.14
N SER A 36 -15.21 2.85 -0.66
CA SER A 36 -14.95 2.97 -2.10
C SER A 36 -15.59 1.81 -2.84
N SER A 37 -16.04 2.07 -4.06
CA SER A 37 -16.33 1.03 -5.04
C SER A 37 -15.07 0.31 -5.50
N GLN A 38 -15.26 -0.71 -6.34
CA GLN A 38 -14.18 -1.44 -6.99
C GLN A 38 -14.56 -1.71 -8.46
N SER A 39 -13.78 -1.15 -9.37
CA SER A 39 -13.88 -1.42 -10.81
C SER A 39 -13.17 -2.72 -11.22
N TYR A 40 -12.23 -3.20 -10.39
CA TYR A 40 -11.54 -4.46 -10.63
C TYR A 40 -12.51 -5.65 -10.61
N ASN A 41 -12.58 -6.40 -11.71
CA ASN A 41 -13.52 -7.50 -11.87
C ASN A 41 -13.03 -8.77 -11.16
N SER A 42 -13.03 -8.73 -9.83
CA SER A 42 -12.75 -9.87 -8.96
C SER A 42 -13.54 -9.76 -7.66
N GLY A 43 -13.29 -10.64 -6.69
CA GLY A 43 -13.87 -10.50 -5.35
C GLY A 43 -13.54 -9.13 -4.72
N LEU A 44 -14.43 -8.64 -3.86
CA LEU A 44 -14.23 -7.37 -3.17
C LEU A 44 -12.96 -7.41 -2.32
N ASP A 45 -12.06 -6.47 -2.57
CA ASP A 45 -10.74 -6.39 -1.97
C ASP A 45 -10.40 -4.91 -1.68
N PRO A 46 -10.32 -4.47 -0.42
CA PRO A 46 -10.01 -3.08 -0.06
C PRO A 46 -8.76 -2.54 -0.72
N ASP A 47 -7.77 -3.39 -0.95
CA ASP A 47 -6.48 -3.02 -1.54
C ASP A 47 -6.59 -2.82 -3.07
N MET A 48 -7.68 -3.33 -3.68
CA MET A 48 -8.05 -3.15 -5.09
C MET A 48 -9.24 -2.20 -5.28
N SER A 49 -9.67 -1.49 -4.24
CA SER A 49 -10.72 -0.48 -4.35
C SER A 49 -10.31 0.64 -5.31
N ASP A 50 -11.28 1.33 -5.91
CA ASP A 50 -11.01 2.46 -6.82
C ASP A 50 -10.19 3.56 -6.12
N PHE A 51 -10.43 3.78 -4.82
CA PHE A 51 -9.65 4.69 -4.00
C PHE A 51 -8.18 4.26 -3.88
N ALA A 52 -7.93 2.99 -3.56
CA ALA A 52 -6.58 2.45 -3.45
C ALA A 52 -5.86 2.44 -4.79
N VAL A 53 -6.50 1.91 -5.83
CA VAL A 53 -5.93 1.85 -7.18
C VAL A 53 -5.52 3.24 -7.64
N THR A 54 -6.40 4.25 -7.53
CA THR A 54 -6.07 5.62 -7.94
C THR A 54 -4.91 6.20 -7.12
N PHE A 55 -4.85 5.95 -5.81
CA PHE A 55 -3.71 6.33 -4.98
C PHE A 55 -2.40 5.75 -5.53
N TYR A 56 -2.39 4.47 -5.89
CA TYR A 56 -1.19 3.82 -6.39
C TYR A 56 -0.81 4.24 -7.82
N GLU A 57 -1.81 4.53 -8.66
CA GLU A 57 -1.57 5.15 -9.96
C GLU A 57 -0.90 6.52 -9.83
N ILE A 58 -1.24 7.29 -8.78
CA ILE A 58 -0.57 8.55 -8.44
C ILE A 58 0.88 8.31 -7.99
N ILE A 59 1.12 7.37 -7.06
CA ILE A 59 2.48 7.21 -6.52
C ILE A 59 3.46 6.62 -7.54
N TYR A 60 2.99 5.71 -8.40
CA TYR A 60 3.82 5.07 -9.42
C TYR A 60 3.81 5.80 -10.76
N ASN A 61 2.87 6.72 -10.96
CA ASN A 61 2.64 7.38 -12.24
C ASN A 61 2.44 6.38 -13.40
N LYS A 62 1.62 5.36 -13.14
CA LYS A 62 1.30 4.26 -14.07
C LYS A 62 -0.18 3.95 -13.97
N LYS A 63 -0.80 3.54 -15.08
CA LYS A 63 -2.15 2.95 -15.04
C LYS A 63 -2.05 1.49 -14.58
N ILE A 64 -2.86 1.09 -13.61
CA ILE A 64 -2.82 -0.26 -13.02
C ILE A 64 -3.97 -1.11 -13.56
N ILE A 65 -5.17 -0.53 -13.69
CA ILE A 65 -6.37 -1.23 -14.14
C ILE A 65 -6.94 -0.59 -15.41
N ARG A 66 -7.38 -1.43 -16.34
CA ARG A 66 -8.17 -1.03 -17.51
C ARG A 66 -9.27 -2.05 -17.75
N ASP A 67 -10.50 -1.58 -18.00
CA ASP A 67 -11.66 -2.43 -18.30
C ASP A 67 -11.87 -3.55 -17.26
N GLY A 68 -11.65 -3.21 -15.98
CA GLY A 68 -11.76 -4.13 -14.85
C GLY A 68 -10.66 -5.20 -14.75
N GLN A 69 -9.57 -5.09 -15.52
CA GLN A 69 -8.45 -6.02 -15.49
C GLN A 69 -7.13 -5.32 -15.12
N ILE A 70 -6.25 -6.04 -14.42
CA ILE A 70 -4.88 -5.57 -14.13
C ILE A 70 -4.09 -5.57 -15.43
N ILE A 71 -3.55 -4.41 -15.82
CA ILE A 71 -2.67 -4.25 -16.97
C ILE A 71 -1.21 -4.03 -16.59
N ASN A 72 -0.94 -3.70 -15.33
CA ASN A 72 0.41 -3.53 -14.81
C ASN A 72 0.62 -4.41 -13.57
N THR A 73 1.12 -5.62 -13.80
CA THR A 73 1.30 -6.64 -12.77
C THR A 73 2.39 -6.30 -11.77
N ASP A 74 3.34 -5.46 -12.14
CA ASP A 74 4.51 -5.14 -11.31
C ASP A 74 4.13 -4.18 -10.18
N PHE A 75 3.00 -3.47 -10.34
CA PHE A 75 2.49 -2.47 -9.41
C PHE A 75 1.08 -2.79 -8.88
N ALA A 76 0.56 -4.00 -9.13
CA ALA A 76 -0.75 -4.47 -8.68
C ALA A 76 -0.62 -5.55 -7.58
N GLY A 77 0.04 -5.21 -6.50
CA GLY A 77 0.47 -6.14 -5.47
C GLY A 77 -0.55 -6.69 -4.49
N ASP A 78 -0.09 -7.05 -3.30
CA ASP A 78 -0.92 -7.25 -2.11
C ASP A 78 -0.38 -6.41 -0.95
N THR A 79 -1.21 -6.07 0.02
CA THR A 79 -0.73 -5.41 1.24
C THR A 79 0.04 -6.37 2.12
N ILE A 80 1.03 -5.85 2.83
CA ILE A 80 1.85 -6.69 3.71
C ILE A 80 1.06 -7.07 4.96
N ASN A 81 1.03 -8.37 5.23
CA ASN A 81 0.43 -8.95 6.42
C ASN A 81 1.45 -9.01 7.57
N THR A 82 1.06 -9.51 8.74
CA THR A 82 1.97 -9.46 9.89
C THR A 82 2.99 -10.59 9.93
N GLY A 83 2.80 -11.67 9.18
CA GLY A 83 3.58 -12.90 9.33
C GLY A 83 3.51 -13.58 10.72
N ILE A 84 2.91 -12.93 11.73
CA ILE A 84 2.91 -13.31 13.15
C ILE A 84 1.76 -14.27 13.44
N TYR A 85 2.06 -15.31 14.20
CA TYR A 85 1.08 -16.25 14.76
C TYR A 85 1.16 -16.21 16.28
N LYS A 86 0.00 -16.19 16.96
CA LYS A 86 -0.04 -16.44 18.41
C LYS A 86 0.16 -17.93 18.66
N LYS A 87 0.79 -18.28 19.80
CA LYS A 87 1.00 -19.67 20.22
C LYS A 87 -0.33 -20.45 20.15
N GLY A 88 -0.32 -21.58 19.45
CA GLY A 88 -1.50 -22.43 19.27
C GLY A 88 -2.50 -21.97 18.20
N GLN A 89 -2.29 -20.83 17.53
CA GLN A 89 -3.18 -20.37 16.46
C GLN A 89 -2.69 -20.79 15.07
N ARG A 90 -3.65 -21.18 14.21
CA ARG A 90 -3.42 -21.50 12.79
C ARG A 90 -3.62 -20.31 11.85
N LYS A 91 -4.09 -19.17 12.37
CA LYS A 91 -4.32 -17.94 11.61
C LYS A 91 -3.33 -16.86 12.06
N LYS A 92 -2.87 -16.04 11.12
CA LYS A 92 -2.03 -14.88 11.39
C LYS A 92 -2.78 -13.85 12.22
N VAL A 93 -2.06 -13.12 13.06
CA VAL A 93 -2.61 -11.96 13.75
C VAL A 93 -2.86 -10.86 12.71
N LYS A 94 -4.01 -10.21 12.79
CA LYS A 94 -4.38 -9.12 11.87
C LYS A 94 -4.14 -7.80 12.58
N LEU A 95 -3.45 -6.88 11.90
CA LEU A 95 -3.37 -5.49 12.33
C LEU A 95 -4.75 -4.83 12.26
N LYS A 96 -4.98 -3.92 13.20
CA LYS A 96 -6.11 -2.98 13.13
C LYS A 96 -5.82 -2.03 11.96
N ASN A 97 -6.81 -1.76 11.11
CA ASN A 97 -6.68 -0.91 9.93
C ASN A 97 -5.63 -1.37 8.90
N ARG A 98 -5.40 -2.69 8.77
CA ARG A 98 -4.44 -3.25 7.79
C ARG A 98 -4.69 -2.81 6.34
N HIS A 99 -5.94 -2.53 5.99
CA HIS A 99 -6.35 -2.05 4.67
C HIS A 99 -6.39 -0.54 4.72
N CYS A 100 -5.23 0.10 4.56
CA CYS A 100 -5.08 1.56 4.45
C CYS A 100 -4.01 1.85 3.39
N LEU A 101 -4.02 3.05 2.82
CA LEU A 101 -3.11 3.42 1.73
C LEU A 101 -1.64 3.43 2.15
N ALA A 102 -1.37 3.69 3.43
CA ALA A 102 -0.03 3.66 3.99
C ALA A 102 0.54 2.24 4.10
N ASN A 103 -0.29 1.19 4.12
CA ASN A 103 0.22 -0.18 4.12
C ASN A 103 0.84 -0.52 2.76
N PHE A 104 1.93 -1.28 2.76
CA PHE A 104 2.83 -1.40 1.62
C PHE A 104 2.22 -2.23 0.48
N TRP A 105 2.11 -1.64 -0.71
CA TRP A 105 1.87 -2.35 -1.99
C TRP A 105 3.16 -2.58 -2.78
N ALA A 106 4.24 -2.86 -2.06
CA ALA A 106 5.58 -2.98 -2.63
C ALA A 106 5.83 -4.36 -3.29
N ILE A 107 4.83 -5.23 -3.33
CA ILE A 107 4.94 -6.61 -3.81
C ILE A 107 4.34 -6.70 -5.20
N PRO A 108 5.05 -7.02 -6.29
CA PRO A 108 4.41 -7.32 -7.58
C PRO A 108 3.32 -8.40 -7.48
N TYR A 109 2.28 -8.32 -8.32
CA TYR A 109 1.14 -9.25 -8.33
C TYR A 109 1.59 -10.73 -8.29
N ILE A 110 2.63 -11.05 -9.06
CA ILE A 110 3.19 -12.40 -9.14
C ILE A 110 3.67 -12.90 -7.78
N HIS A 111 4.34 -12.07 -6.98
CA HIS A 111 4.84 -12.45 -5.64
C HIS A 111 3.74 -12.36 -4.57
N GLY A 112 2.76 -11.48 -4.75
CA GLY A 112 1.64 -11.32 -3.82
C GLY A 112 0.71 -12.54 -3.83
N ARG A 113 0.37 -13.02 -5.04
CA ARG A 113 -0.62 -14.10 -5.22
C ARG A 113 -0.05 -15.44 -5.67
N LYS A 114 1.12 -15.51 -6.32
CA LYS A 114 1.79 -16.78 -6.64
C LYS A 114 2.86 -17.10 -5.60
N ARG A 115 3.11 -18.40 -5.37
CA ARG A 115 3.84 -18.96 -4.20
C ARG A 115 5.35 -18.65 -4.16
N GLU A 116 5.84 -17.74 -4.97
CA GLU A 116 7.26 -17.42 -5.15
C GLU A 116 7.73 -16.31 -4.20
N LYS A 117 7.31 -16.36 -2.93
CA LYS A 117 7.81 -15.46 -1.88
C LYS A 117 8.40 -16.23 -0.71
N PRO A 118 9.33 -15.63 0.08
CA PRO A 118 9.77 -16.22 1.33
C PRO A 118 8.57 -16.61 2.21
N LYS A 119 8.74 -17.67 3.01
CA LYS A 119 7.66 -18.42 3.72
C LYS A 119 6.71 -17.56 4.59
N ARG A 120 6.96 -16.26 4.82
CA ARG A 120 6.18 -15.39 5.70
C ARG A 120 6.09 -13.96 5.15
N ASP A 121 4.97 -13.28 5.41
CA ASP A 121 4.70 -11.91 4.96
C ASP A 121 5.39 -10.87 5.85
N TYR A 122 6.66 -11.08 6.20
CA TYR A 122 7.42 -10.07 6.93
C TYR A 122 7.99 -9.07 5.92
N LEU A 123 7.73 -7.78 6.10
CA LEU A 123 8.20 -6.73 5.18
C LEU A 123 9.73 -6.74 5.05
N ASP A 124 10.47 -6.82 6.16
CA ASP A 124 11.93 -6.92 6.17
C ASP A 124 12.43 -8.16 5.42
N SER A 125 11.77 -9.31 5.60
CA SER A 125 12.12 -10.51 4.84
C SER A 125 11.85 -10.36 3.34
N TYR A 126 10.76 -9.66 2.99
CA TYR A 126 10.44 -9.39 1.59
C TYR A 126 11.38 -8.36 0.97
N LEU A 127 11.79 -7.33 1.72
CA LEU A 127 12.74 -6.32 1.27
C LEU A 127 14.12 -6.94 0.98
N ALA A 128 14.59 -7.86 1.82
CA ALA A 128 15.82 -8.61 1.55
C ALA A 128 15.72 -9.44 0.26
N PHE A 129 14.56 -10.05 0.01
CA PHE A 129 14.30 -10.73 -1.26
C PHE A 129 14.30 -9.77 -2.45
N VAL A 130 13.67 -8.59 -2.33
CA VAL A 130 13.68 -7.57 -3.39
C VAL A 130 15.11 -7.11 -3.69
N GLU A 131 15.92 -6.86 -2.67
CA GLU A 131 17.33 -6.48 -2.83
C GLU A 131 18.11 -7.53 -3.64
N GLU A 132 17.98 -8.81 -3.28
CA GLU A 132 18.57 -9.92 -4.05
C GLU A 132 18.05 -9.94 -5.50
N LYS A 133 16.76 -9.74 -5.70
CA LYS A 133 16.13 -9.78 -7.03
C LYS A 133 16.55 -8.63 -7.93
N ILE A 134 16.74 -7.43 -7.38
CA ILE A 134 17.29 -6.30 -8.13
C ILE A 134 18.75 -6.57 -8.53
N LEU A 135 19.56 -7.13 -7.62
CA LEU A 135 20.96 -7.47 -7.90
C LEU A 135 21.11 -8.46 -9.06
N ILE A 136 20.19 -9.41 -9.20
CA ILE A 136 20.18 -10.38 -10.32
C ILE A 136 19.35 -9.93 -11.54
N GLN A 137 18.87 -8.68 -11.55
CA GLN A 137 18.09 -8.08 -12.64
C GLN A 137 16.82 -8.88 -12.99
N ASP A 138 16.07 -9.30 -11.97
CA ASP A 138 14.77 -9.95 -12.14
C ASP A 138 13.79 -9.00 -12.88
N ASP A 139 13.08 -9.54 -13.87
CA ASP A 139 12.19 -8.77 -14.75
C ASP A 139 11.12 -7.97 -13.98
N ASN A 140 10.69 -8.45 -12.81
CA ASN A 140 9.68 -7.79 -11.98
C ASN A 140 10.20 -6.52 -11.29
N PHE A 141 11.51 -6.28 -11.28
CA PHE A 141 12.15 -5.12 -10.65
C PHE A 141 13.08 -4.35 -11.60
N LYS A 142 13.03 -4.65 -12.90
CA LYS A 142 13.89 -4.01 -13.92
C LYS A 142 13.72 -2.50 -14.07
N GLU A 143 12.62 -1.93 -13.55
CA GLU A 143 12.42 -0.47 -13.55
C GLU A 143 13.31 0.24 -12.51
N TYR A 144 13.93 -0.50 -11.58
CA TYR A 144 14.81 0.06 -10.55
C TYR A 144 16.27 -0.28 -10.86
N HIS A 145 17.13 0.73 -10.87
CA HIS A 145 18.58 0.55 -11.04
C HIS A 145 19.19 -0.17 -9.84
N ASP A 146 18.75 0.18 -8.63
CA ASP A 146 19.22 -0.41 -7.38
C ASP A 146 18.13 -0.43 -6.30
N PHE A 147 18.44 -1.10 -5.19
CA PHE A 147 17.52 -1.23 -4.07
C PHE A 147 17.20 0.11 -3.39
N SER A 148 18.08 1.11 -3.45
CA SER A 148 17.82 2.43 -2.89
C SER A 148 16.75 3.16 -3.70
N GLU A 149 16.81 3.06 -5.03
CA GLU A 149 15.76 3.59 -5.91
C GLU A 149 14.41 2.92 -5.64
N PHE A 150 14.38 1.60 -5.46
CA PHE A 150 13.16 0.89 -5.06
C PHE A 150 12.59 1.42 -3.74
N LYS A 151 13.43 1.58 -2.69
CA LYS A 151 12.99 2.13 -1.41
C LYS A 151 12.39 3.53 -1.54
N LEU A 152 13.03 4.39 -2.34
CA LEU A 152 12.57 5.75 -2.59
C LEU A 152 11.20 5.76 -3.30
N ALA A 153 11.05 4.98 -4.37
CA ALA A 153 9.81 4.89 -5.14
C ALA A 153 8.63 4.35 -4.31
N GLN A 154 8.90 3.44 -3.38
CA GLN A 154 7.88 2.81 -2.54
C GLN A 154 7.63 3.54 -1.22
N PHE A 155 8.38 4.61 -0.93
CA PHE A 155 8.37 5.33 0.36
C PHE A 155 8.66 4.40 1.54
N ILE A 156 9.65 3.53 1.41
CA ILE A 156 10.08 2.62 2.48
C ILE A 156 10.89 3.41 3.52
N PRO A 157 10.44 3.46 4.80
CA PRO A 157 11.24 4.09 5.85
C PRO A 157 12.48 3.27 6.19
N GLU A 158 13.48 3.93 6.76
CA GLU A 158 14.71 3.27 7.19
C GLU A 158 14.49 2.38 8.43
N GLY A 159 15.30 1.34 8.58
CA GLY A 159 15.30 0.51 9.79
C GLY A 159 14.05 -0.36 9.98
N ILE A 160 13.40 -0.78 8.89
CA ILE A 160 12.22 -1.67 8.94
C ILE A 160 12.49 -2.91 9.79
N ASN A 161 11.55 -3.18 10.69
CA ASN A 161 11.41 -4.43 11.41
C ASN A 161 9.93 -4.80 11.42
N SER A 162 9.58 -6.03 11.08
CA SER A 162 8.18 -6.49 11.09
C SER A 162 7.96 -7.71 11.99
N ASN A 163 8.88 -7.97 12.92
CA ASN A 163 8.81 -9.11 13.83
C ASN A 163 7.76 -8.93 14.95
N THR A 164 7.27 -7.70 15.17
CA THR A 164 6.16 -7.41 16.10
C THR A 164 5.08 -6.57 15.43
N LEU A 165 3.85 -6.62 15.98
CA LEU A 165 2.74 -5.79 15.48
C LEU A 165 3.08 -4.30 15.59
N ASP A 166 3.62 -3.88 16.73
CA ASP A 166 4.00 -2.49 16.99
C ASP A 166 5.04 -1.99 15.98
N SER A 167 6.04 -2.82 15.65
CA SER A 167 7.06 -2.46 14.65
C SER A 167 6.47 -2.28 13.24
N GLN A 168 5.45 -3.05 12.90
CA GLN A 168 4.75 -2.91 11.63
C GLN A 168 3.83 -1.68 11.63
N GLU A 169 3.12 -1.39 12.73
CA GLU A 169 2.33 -0.16 12.86
C GLU A 169 3.21 1.09 12.76
N ILE A 170 4.39 1.07 13.37
CA ILE A 170 5.39 2.14 13.24
C ILE A 170 5.80 2.30 11.78
N SER A 171 6.15 1.21 11.09
CA SER A 171 6.55 1.24 9.68
C SER A 171 5.47 1.83 8.77
N ILE A 172 4.20 1.50 9.01
CA ILE A 172 3.05 2.05 8.27
C ILE A 172 2.90 3.55 8.53
N LYS A 173 3.02 3.99 9.79
CA LYS A 173 2.97 5.42 10.15
C LYS A 173 4.13 6.21 9.54
N ASP A 174 5.33 5.66 9.58
CA ASP A 174 6.50 6.30 9.00
C ASP A 174 6.38 6.44 7.48
N ARG A 175 5.86 5.43 6.78
CA ARG A 175 5.53 5.53 5.35
C ARG A 175 4.48 6.61 5.08
N ALA A 176 3.43 6.70 5.89
CA ALA A 176 2.42 7.76 5.77
C ALA A 176 3.04 9.16 5.89
N GLN A 177 3.97 9.34 6.83
CA GLN A 177 4.68 10.61 7.02
C GLN A 177 5.62 10.94 5.86
N LEU A 178 6.33 9.95 5.31
CA LEU A 178 7.19 10.14 4.14
C LEU A 178 6.37 10.58 2.93
N LEU A 179 5.25 9.89 2.66
CA LEU A 179 4.31 10.26 1.60
C LEU A 179 3.77 11.67 1.81
N ALA A 180 3.26 11.97 3.01
CA ALA A 180 2.69 13.27 3.35
C ALA A 180 3.69 14.41 3.21
N LYS A 181 4.97 14.22 3.55
CA LYS A 181 6.00 15.28 3.45
C LYS A 181 6.56 15.47 2.05
N SER A 182 6.34 14.53 1.14
CA SER A 182 6.84 14.58 -0.24
C SER A 182 6.03 15.50 -1.16
N GLU A 183 6.56 15.75 -2.37
CA GLU A 183 5.80 16.42 -3.44
C GLU A 183 4.55 15.64 -3.85
N ILE A 184 4.59 14.31 -3.80
CA ILE A 184 3.41 13.46 -4.04
C ILE A 184 2.34 13.74 -2.98
N GLY A 185 2.72 14.05 -1.75
CA GLY A 185 1.80 14.44 -0.68
C GLY A 185 0.89 15.61 -1.07
N LYS A 186 1.40 16.58 -1.85
CA LYS A 186 0.59 17.69 -2.37
C LYS A 186 -0.48 17.20 -3.36
N THR A 187 -0.11 16.32 -4.28
CA THR A 187 -1.03 15.69 -5.24
C THR A 187 -2.09 14.87 -4.52
N LEU A 188 -1.68 14.07 -3.54
CA LEU A 188 -2.59 13.29 -2.70
C LEU A 188 -3.56 14.18 -1.93
N TRP A 189 -3.10 15.30 -1.39
CA TRP A 189 -3.98 16.26 -0.72
C TRP A 189 -5.08 16.78 -1.65
N GLN A 190 -4.74 17.09 -2.90
CA GLN A 190 -5.73 17.55 -3.90
C GLN A 190 -6.74 16.44 -4.19
N TYR A 191 -6.25 15.23 -4.49
CA TYR A 191 -7.08 14.05 -4.72
C TYR A 191 -8.04 13.77 -3.54
N PHE A 192 -7.53 13.76 -2.30
CA PHE A 192 -8.37 13.53 -1.12
C PHE A 192 -9.38 14.66 -0.85
N ASN A 193 -9.04 15.90 -1.23
CA ASN A 193 -9.94 17.05 -1.11
C ASN A 193 -11.13 16.96 -2.07
N GLU A 194 -10.94 16.37 -3.27
CA GLU A 194 -12.02 16.16 -4.25
C GLU A 194 -13.15 15.28 -3.69
N TYR A 195 -12.82 14.38 -2.76
CA TYR A 195 -13.77 13.50 -2.09
C TYR A 195 -14.13 13.94 -0.66
N CYS A 196 -13.76 15.16 -0.27
CA CYS A 196 -14.08 15.73 1.05
C CYS A 196 -13.68 14.83 2.23
N LEU A 197 -12.46 14.25 2.21
CA LEU A 197 -12.02 13.24 3.20
C LEU A 197 -11.43 13.83 4.50
N PHE A 198 -11.36 15.14 4.62
CA PHE A 198 -10.77 15.87 5.76
C PHE A 198 -11.82 16.43 6.71
#